data_AF-A0A8J5IZQ7-F1
#
_entry.id   AF-A0A8J5IZQ7-F1
#
_cell.length_a   1.000
_cell.length_b   1.000
_cell.length_c   1.000
_cell.angle_alpha   90.00
_cell.angle_beta   90.00
_cell.angle_gamma   90.00
#
_symmetry.space_group_name_H-M   'P 1'
#
loop_
_entity.id
_entity.type
_entity.pdbx_description
1 polymer ?
#
loop_
_entity_poly.entity_id
_entity_poly.type
_entity_poly.pdbx_seq_one_letter_code
_entity_poly.pdbx_strand_id
1 'polypeptide(L)'
;NTSELQLAGADLYDGSCGPTKSAAAYATSPWGIFFYFLPKMFLFLIESETNKNREECIPEIARQQRKQQLQAQAKDPRKSVATLDAFEEKLRRVKPIKAHEILHVIGLLIA
;
A
#
# COMPACT_ATOMS: atom_id res chain seq x y z
N ASN A 1 20.85 -15.02 12.26
CA ASN A 1 20.81 -16.36 11.64
C ASN A 1 20.06 -16.30 10.33
N THR A 2 20.70 -15.76 9.29
CA THR A 2 20.26 -15.90 7.90
C THR A 2 20.67 -17.30 7.45
N SER A 3 19.76 -18.26 7.62
CA SER A 3 19.94 -19.60 7.07
C SER A 3 19.95 -19.47 5.54
N GLU A 4 21.13 -19.52 4.93
CA GLU A 4 21.28 -19.65 3.49
C GLU A 4 20.58 -20.93 3.06
N LEU A 5 19.43 -20.79 2.40
CA LEU A 5 18.70 -21.91 1.84
C LEU A 5 19.44 -22.35 0.56
N GLN A 6 20.47 -23.18 0.72
CA GLN A 6 21.14 -23.81 -0.42
C GLN A 6 20.27 -24.98 -0.89
N LEU A 7 19.59 -24.80 -2.04
CA LEU A 7 18.98 -25.92 -2.75
C LEU A 7 20.09 -26.72 -3.43
N ALA A 8 20.12 -28.04 -3.19
CA ALA A 8 20.78 -28.97 -4.11
C ALA A 8 20.10 -28.77 -5.48
N GLY A 9 20.87 -28.33 -6.47
CA GLY A 9 20.34 -27.93 -7.77
C GLY A 9 19.56 -29.07 -8.41
N ALA A 10 18.23 -29.03 -8.28
CA ALA A 10 17.36 -29.69 -9.24
C ALA A 10 17.73 -29.15 -10.61
N ASP A 11 17.83 -30.01 -11.64
CA ASP A 11 18.20 -29.69 -13.03
C ASP A 11 17.52 -28.43 -13.56
N LEU A 12 18.06 -27.27 -13.20
CA LEU A 12 17.66 -25.97 -13.67
C LEU A 12 18.28 -25.84 -15.06
N TYR A 13 17.45 -25.46 -16.02
CA TYR A 13 17.82 -25.16 -17.41
C TYR A 13 19.24 -24.57 -17.51
N ASP A 14 20.14 -25.29 -18.20
CA ASP A 14 21.57 -24.96 -18.33
C ASP A 14 21.87 -23.97 -19.47
N GLY A 15 20.82 -23.51 -20.16
CA GLY A 15 20.93 -22.54 -21.23
C GLY A 15 21.39 -21.17 -20.74
N SER A 16 21.78 -20.30 -21.67
CA SER A 16 22.34 -18.98 -21.38
C SER A 16 21.39 -17.98 -20.70
N CYS A 17 20.11 -18.34 -20.52
CA CYS A 17 19.09 -17.50 -19.89
C CYS A 17 18.31 -18.29 -18.84
N GLY A 18 18.18 -17.76 -17.63
CA GLY A 18 17.41 -18.39 -16.57
C GLY A 18 17.34 -17.55 -15.29
N PRO A 19 16.56 -17.99 -14.28
CA PRO A 19 16.54 -17.34 -12.98
C PRO A 19 17.94 -17.42 -12.34
N THR A 20 18.33 -16.37 -11.63
CA THR A 20 19.56 -16.42 -10.83
C THR A 20 19.47 -17.53 -9.79
N LYS A 21 20.62 -18.08 -9.38
CA LYS A 21 20.67 -19.11 -8.32
C LYS A 21 19.90 -18.67 -7.05
N SER A 22 19.96 -17.37 -6.73
CA SER A 22 19.19 -16.78 -5.63
C SER A 22 17.69 -16.87 -5.86
N ALA A 23 17.17 -16.40 -7.00
CA ALA A 23 15.74 -16.46 -7.32
C ALA A 23 15.23 -17.92 -7.38
N ALA A 24 16.02 -18.81 -7.97
CA ALA A 24 15.72 -20.24 -8.05
C ALA A 24 15.56 -20.89 -6.66
N ALA A 25 16.38 -20.50 -5.68
CA ALA A 25 16.28 -21.02 -4.31
C ALA A 25 14.96 -20.65 -3.62
N TYR A 26 14.37 -19.49 -3.95
CA TYR A 26 13.08 -19.04 -3.39
C TYR A 26 11.87 -19.47 -4.23
N ALA A 27 12.07 -19.97 -5.45
CA ALA A 27 11.01 -20.33 -6.39
C ALA A 27 10.18 -21.57 -5.97
N THR A 28 10.67 -22.36 -5.03
CA THR A 28 9.96 -23.55 -4.50
C THR A 28 8.70 -23.21 -3.70
N SER A 29 8.57 -21.96 -3.27
CA SER A 29 7.39 -21.45 -2.57
C SER A 29 6.85 -20.23 -3.32
N PRO A 30 5.54 -20.18 -3.66
CA PRO A 30 4.92 -18.99 -4.24
C PRO A 30 5.12 -17.74 -3.38
N TRP A 31 5.11 -17.90 -2.04
CA TRP A 31 5.43 -16.82 -1.11
C TRP A 31 6.91 -16.48 -1.09
N GLY A 32 7.78 -17.47 -1.24
CA GLY A 32 9.23 -17.28 -1.31
C GLY A 32 9.63 -16.38 -2.47
N ILE A 33 9.19 -16.71 -3.68
CA ILE A 33 9.48 -15.90 -4.87
C ILE A 33 8.77 -14.54 -4.83
N PHE A 34 7.58 -14.46 -4.24
CA PHE A 34 6.88 -13.20 -4.05
C PHE A 34 7.68 -12.24 -3.16
N PHE A 35 8.10 -12.68 -1.96
CA PHE A 35 8.87 -11.85 -1.04
C PHE A 35 10.33 -11.64 -1.46
N TYR A 36 10.83 -12.41 -2.43
CA TYR A 36 12.11 -12.15 -3.09
C TYR A 36 12.07 -10.81 -3.86
N PHE A 37 10.98 -10.53 -4.57
CA PHE A 37 10.79 -9.28 -5.31
C PHE A 37 10.12 -8.17 -4.49
N LEU A 38 9.31 -8.53 -3.48
CA LEU A 38 8.64 -7.61 -2.58
C LEU A 38 9.11 -7.84 -1.13
N PRO A 39 10.31 -7.36 -0.74
CA PRO A 39 10.81 -7.55 0.61
C PRO A 39 9.89 -6.94 1.66
N LYS A 40 9.80 -7.57 2.84
CA LYS A 40 8.95 -7.05 3.94
C LYS A 40 9.28 -5.61 4.34
N MET A 41 10.56 -5.22 4.28
CA MET A 41 11.00 -3.85 4.55
C MET A 41 10.37 -2.83 3.60
N PHE A 42 10.14 -3.21 2.35
CA PHE A 42 9.49 -2.35 1.38
C PHE A 42 8.03 -2.06 1.76
N LEU A 43 7.32 -3.06 2.32
CA LEU A 43 5.95 -2.85 2.80
C LEU A 43 5.87 -1.85 3.96
N PHE A 44 6.86 -1.87 4.87
CA PHE A 44 6.95 -0.88 5.96
C PHE A 44 7.30 0.52 5.44
N LEU A 45 8.10 0.62 4.38
CA LEU A 45 8.36 1.91 3.74
C LEU A 45 7.08 2.48 3.10
N ILE A 46 6.34 1.65 2.36
CA ILE A 46 5.04 2.05 1.80
C ILE A 46 4.08 2.48 2.91
N GLU A 47 4.01 1.73 4.02
CA GLU A 47 3.21 2.09 5.19
C GLU A 47 3.54 3.51 5.67
N SER A 48 4.83 3.78 5.93
CA SER A 48 5.30 5.07 6.41
C SER A 48 4.96 6.21 5.45
N GLU A 49 5.36 6.09 4.18
CA GLU A 49 5.17 7.14 3.18
C GLU A 49 3.70 7.38 2.87
N THR A 50 2.88 6.33 2.80
CA THR A 50 1.44 6.46 2.54
C THR A 50 0.73 7.16 3.70
N ASN A 51 1.06 6.80 4.93
CA ASN A 51 0.48 7.43 6.12
C ASN A 51 0.90 8.90 6.24
N LYS A 52 2.17 9.22 5.99
CA LYS A 52 2.67 10.58 5.94
C LYS A 52 1.97 11.42 4.87
N ASN A 53 1.93 10.92 3.63
CA ASN A 53 1.24 11.59 2.53
C ASN A 53 -0.25 11.81 2.85
N ARG A 54 -0.92 10.83 3.47
CA ARG A 54 -2.32 11.00 3.90
C ARG A 54 -2.45 12.20 4.83
N GLU A 55 -1.61 12.31 5.86
CA GLU A 55 -1.67 13.42 6.82
C GLU A 55 -1.41 14.78 6.17
N GLU A 56 -0.41 14.84 5.27
CA GLU A 56 -0.08 16.06 4.52
C GLU A 56 -1.21 16.50 3.58
N CYS A 57 -1.98 15.55 3.02
CA CYS A 57 -3.11 15.85 2.15
C CYS A 57 -4.40 16.24 2.89
N ILE A 58 -4.51 16.06 4.21
CA ILE A 58 -5.76 16.32 4.97
C ILE A 58 -6.34 17.72 4.71
N PRO A 59 -5.56 18.82 4.80
CA PRO A 59 -6.11 20.16 4.61
C PRO A 59 -6.71 20.38 3.22
N GLU A 60 -6.06 19.83 2.19
CA GLU A 60 -6.53 19.98 0.82
C GLU A 60 -7.80 19.16 0.56
N ILE A 61 -7.85 17.92 1.06
CA ILE A 61 -9.05 17.09 0.97
C ILE A 61 -10.21 17.74 1.73
N ALA A 62 -9.96 18.34 2.91
CA ALA A 62 -10.98 19.06 3.67
C ALA A 62 -11.54 20.26 2.89
N ARG A 63 -10.69 21.05 2.22
CA ARG A 63 -11.13 22.15 1.35
C ARG A 63 -11.97 21.65 0.18
N GLN A 64 -11.54 20.57 -0.47
CA GLN A 64 -12.27 19.98 -1.59
C GLN A 64 -13.67 19.49 -1.15
N GLN A 65 -13.76 18.80 -0.01
CA GLN A 65 -15.05 18.33 0.53
C GLN A 65 -15.97 19.50 0.91
N ARG A 66 -15.42 20.56 1.54
CA ARG A 66 -16.19 21.76 1.84
C ARG A 66 -16.69 22.46 0.58
N LYS A 67 -15.86 22.56 -0.46
CA LYS A 67 -16.24 23.12 -1.76
C LYS A 67 -17.40 22.34 -2.38
N GLN A 68 -17.39 21.01 -2.31
CA GLN A 68 -18.49 20.18 -2.79
C GLN A 68 -19.78 20.42 -1.99
N GLN A 69 -19.70 20.58 -0.67
CA GLN A 69 -20.87 20.92 0.15
C GLN A 69 -21.42 22.31 -0.16
N LEU A 70 -20.57 23.31 -0.37
CA LEU A 70 -21.00 24.65 -0.80
C LEU A 70 -21.71 24.61 -2.15
N GLN A 71 -21.21 23.83 -3.11
CA GLN A 71 -21.88 23.62 -4.40
C GLN A 71 -23.23 22.93 -4.24
N ALA A 72 -23.36 21.99 -3.30
CA ALA A 72 -24.62 21.34 -2.99
C ALA A 72 -25.62 22.29 -2.31
N GLN A 73 -25.14 23.17 -1.42
CA GLN A 73 -25.95 24.18 -0.74
C GLN A 73 -26.46 25.26 -1.71
N ALA A 74 -25.64 25.65 -2.69
CA ALA A 74 -26.06 26.58 -3.74
C ALA A 74 -27.25 26.03 -4.57
N LYS A 75 -27.36 24.69 -4.70
CA LYS A 75 -28.50 24.02 -5.36
C LYS A 75 -29.68 23.80 -4.42
N ASP A 76 -29.43 23.61 -3.13
CA ASP A 76 -30.44 23.38 -2.09
C ASP A 76 -30.02 24.08 -0.78
N PRO A 77 -30.60 25.26 -0.47
CA PRO A 77 -30.24 26.04 0.71
C PRO A 77 -30.47 25.33 2.05
N ARG A 78 -31.24 24.23 2.08
CA ARG A 78 -31.48 23.45 3.31
C ARG A 78 -30.28 22.60 3.70
N LYS A 79 -29.34 22.36 2.80
CA LYS A 79 -28.13 21.57 3.08
C LYS A 79 -27.16 22.35 3.96
N SER A 80 -26.70 21.71 5.03
CA SER A 80 -25.67 22.28 5.91
C SER A 80 -24.28 22.08 5.31
N VAL A 81 -23.38 23.01 5.66
CA VAL A 81 -21.96 22.96 5.28
C VAL A 81 -21.15 22.90 6.56
N ALA A 82 -20.34 21.85 6.71
CA ALA A 82 -19.45 21.70 7.86
C ALA A 82 -18.25 22.67 7.78
N THR A 83 -17.66 22.96 8.94
CA THR A 83 -16.42 23.74 9.03
C THR A 83 -15.23 22.93 8.52
N LEU A 84 -14.13 23.61 8.14
CA LEU A 84 -12.91 22.92 7.72
C LEU A 84 -12.35 22.05 8.86
N ASP A 85 -12.32 22.58 10.08
CA ASP A 85 -11.84 21.85 11.25
C ASP A 85 -12.62 20.55 11.48
N ALA A 86 -13.94 20.57 11.30
CA ALA A 86 -14.78 19.36 11.42
C ALA A 86 -14.45 18.32 10.35
N PHE A 87 -14.11 18.75 9.12
CA PHE A 87 -13.63 17.84 8.08
C PHE A 87 -12.25 17.28 8.39
N GLU A 88 -11.30 18.12 8.80
CA GLU A 88 -9.95 17.68 9.15
C GLU A 88 -9.98 16.71 10.33
N GLU A 89 -10.75 17.00 11.38
CA GLU A 89 -10.92 16.11 12.53
C GLU A 89 -11.50 14.76 12.09
N LYS A 90 -12.53 14.78 11.22
CA LYS A 90 -13.09 13.55 10.66
C LYS A 90 -12.06 12.75 9.86
N LEU A 91 -11.23 13.41 9.05
CA LEU A 91 -10.19 12.77 8.26
C LEU A 91 -9.07 12.18 9.14
N ARG A 92 -8.70 12.87 10.23
CA ARG A 92 -7.69 12.39 11.20
C ARG A 92 -8.14 11.18 12.02
N ARG A 93 -9.46 10.96 12.17
CA ARG A 93 -10.01 9.78 12.86
C ARG A 93 -9.81 8.47 12.08
N VAL A 94 -9.49 8.55 10.78
CA VAL A 94 -9.19 7.37 9.97
C VAL A 94 -7.90 6.73 10.48
N LYS A 95 -7.95 5.43 10.77
CA LYS A 95 -6.79 4.70 11.27
C LYS A 95 -5.66 4.67 10.23
N PRO A 96 -4.39 4.76 10.65
CA PRO A 96 -3.26 4.52 9.77
C PRO A 96 -3.33 3.13 9.12
N ILE A 97 -2.88 3.07 7.87
CA ILE A 97 -2.69 1.83 7.12
C ILE A 97 -1.50 1.10 7.73
N LYS A 98 -1.53 -0.22 7.78
CA LYS A 98 -0.45 -1.09 8.24
C LYS A 98 0.14 -1.92 7.10
N ALA A 99 1.40 -2.34 7.23
CA ALA A 99 2.11 -3.13 6.22
C ALA A 99 1.35 -4.39 5.75
N HIS A 100 0.65 -5.09 6.65
CA HIS A 100 -0.12 -6.27 6.27
C HIS A 100 -1.38 -5.92 5.46
N GLU A 101 -1.97 -4.75 5.65
CA GLU A 101 -3.11 -4.30 4.83
C GLU A 101 -2.67 -4.03 3.39
N ILE A 102 -1.44 -3.54 3.19
CA ILE A 102 -0.83 -3.37 1.86
C ILE A 102 -0.68 -4.72 1.15
N LEU A 103 -0.30 -5.79 1.88
CA LEU A 103 -0.23 -7.14 1.30
C LEU A 103 -1.61 -7.62 0.80
N HIS A 104 -2.68 -7.33 1.55
CA HIS A 104 -4.04 -7.66 1.11
C HIS A 104 -4.43 -6.89 -0.16
N VAL A 105 -4.09 -5.59 -0.24
CA VAL A 105 -4.34 -4.78 -1.45
C VAL A 105 -3.58 -5.33 -2.66
N ILE A 106 -2.31 -5.72 -2.49
CA ILE A 106 -1.54 -6.36 -3.56
C ILE A 106 -2.20 -7.68 -3.99
N GLY A 107 -2.67 -8.48 -3.03
CA GLY A 107 -3.43 -9.69 -3.31
C GLY A 107 -4.70 -9.42 -4.13
N LEU A 108 -5.44 -8.36 -3.80
CA LEU A 108 -6.63 -7.93 -4.56
C LEU A 108 -6.30 -7.42 -5.97
N LEU A 109 -5.11 -6.84 -6.19
CA LEU A 109 -4.68 -6.38 -7.52
C LEU A 109 -4.28 -7.54 -8.45
N ILE A 110 -3.88 -8.68 -7.88
CA ILE A 110 -3.44 -9.87 -8.63
C ILE A 110 -4.63 -10.80 -8.95
N ALA A 111 -5.71 -10.73 -8.15
CA ALA A 111 -6.86 -11.62 -8.20
C ALA A 111 -7.75 -11.47 -9.44
#